data_AF-A0A7R9K4J7-F1
#
_entry.id   AF-A0A7R9K4J7-F1
#
_cell.length_a   1.000
_cell.length_b   1.000
_cell.length_c   1.000
_cell.angle_alpha   90.00
_cell.angle_beta   90.00
_cell.angle_gamma   90.00
#
_symmetry.space_group_name_H-M   'P 1'
#
loop_
_entity.id
_entity.type
_entity.pdbx_description
1 polymer ?
#
loop_
_entity_poly.entity_id
_entity_poly.type
_entity_poly.pdbx_seq_one_letter_code
_entity_poly.pdbx_strand_id
1 'polypeptide(L)'
;MVFHSPSTQMRWSKVQSAKFSILEHQMDPSSNFSSYRSTLKAAMWRSAGATDERQRIVIPFFSLLVKDLYFLNEGCSSKLPNGHINFEKFWQLAKQVTEFITWKQVVCPFEKNTKVITFLQASPVLLENALAVASFECEPPDNNLEKERYKTLKAELSS
;
A
#
# COMPACT_ATOMS: atom_id res chain seq x y z
N MET A 1 -6.10 -9.02 0.00
CA MET A 1 -5.62 -9.56 -1.28
C MET A 1 -6.84 -10.20 -1.93
N VAL A 2 -7.38 -9.69 -3.03
CA VAL A 2 -8.58 -10.29 -3.63
C VAL A 2 -8.13 -11.36 -4.62
N PHE A 3 -8.33 -12.63 -4.25
CA PHE A 3 -7.94 -13.80 -5.03
C PHE A 3 -9.01 -14.09 -6.10
N HIS A 4 -8.65 -13.98 -7.38
CA HIS A 4 -9.61 -14.00 -8.50
C HIS A 4 -9.62 -15.33 -9.29
N SER A 5 -8.98 -16.41 -8.81
CA SER A 5 -9.03 -17.71 -9.52
C SER A 5 -9.06 -18.91 -8.57
N PRO A 6 -9.89 -19.95 -8.85
CA PRO A 6 -9.97 -21.20 -8.07
C PRO A 6 -8.64 -21.93 -7.88
N SER A 7 -7.71 -21.79 -8.84
CA SER A 7 -6.38 -22.42 -8.79
C SER A 7 -5.53 -21.88 -7.63
N THR A 8 -5.56 -20.57 -7.38
CA THR A 8 -4.89 -19.97 -6.22
C THR A 8 -5.39 -20.56 -4.90
N GLN A 9 -6.68 -20.90 -4.78
CA GLN A 9 -7.29 -21.45 -3.58
C GLN A 9 -6.68 -22.81 -3.16
N MET A 10 -6.27 -23.65 -4.12
CA MET A 10 -5.64 -24.95 -3.81
C MET A 10 -4.26 -24.80 -3.16
N ARG A 11 -3.44 -23.84 -3.57
CA ARG A 11 -2.13 -23.57 -2.95
C ARG A 11 -2.25 -22.99 -1.54
N TRP A 12 -3.23 -22.13 -1.29
CA TRP A 12 -3.45 -21.52 0.03
C TRP A 12 -3.97 -22.51 1.09
N SER A 13 -4.53 -23.65 0.70
CA SER A 13 -5.02 -24.69 1.64
C SER A 13 -3.93 -25.21 2.59
N LYS A 14 -2.65 -25.11 2.21
CA LYS A 14 -1.50 -25.57 2.99
C LYS A 14 -0.85 -24.45 3.83
N VAL A 15 -1.33 -23.21 3.71
CA VAL A 15 -0.73 -22.04 4.36
C VAL A 15 -1.51 -21.70 5.63
N GLN A 16 -0.81 -21.46 6.74
CA GLN A 16 -1.42 -20.95 7.96
C GLN A 16 -1.89 -19.50 7.76
N SER A 17 -3.18 -19.31 7.50
CA SER A 17 -3.75 -18.03 7.08
C SER A 17 -3.97 -17.01 8.20
N ALA A 18 -3.97 -17.42 9.46
CA ALA A 18 -4.39 -16.58 10.59
C ALA A 18 -3.63 -15.23 10.67
N LYS A 19 -2.31 -15.22 10.50
CA LYS A 19 -1.51 -13.99 10.51
C LYS A 19 -1.81 -13.09 9.30
N PHE A 20 -2.08 -13.69 8.14
CA PHE A 20 -2.45 -12.95 6.94
C PHE A 20 -3.81 -12.28 7.10
N SER A 21 -4.81 -12.96 7.67
CA SER A 21 -6.12 -12.38 7.93
C SER A 21 -6.05 -11.16 8.85
N ILE A 22 -5.15 -11.16 9.83
CA ILE A 22 -4.90 -9.98 10.67
C ILE A 22 -4.34 -8.82 9.83
N LEU A 23 -3.32 -9.08 8.99
CA LEU A 23 -2.73 -8.05 8.13
C LEU A 23 -3.73 -7.50 7.11
N GLU A 24 -4.57 -8.36 6.54
CA GLU A 24 -5.65 -7.96 5.63
C GLU A 24 -6.67 -7.06 6.33
N HIS A 25 -7.12 -7.44 7.54
CA HIS A 25 -8.03 -6.62 8.32
C HIS A 25 -7.44 -5.25 8.66
N GLN A 26 -6.14 -5.17 8.93
CA GLN A 26 -5.48 -3.88 9.18
C GLN A 26 -5.50 -2.95 7.96
N MET A 27 -5.60 -3.50 6.75
CA MET A 27 -5.63 -2.75 5.49
C MET A 27 -7.03 -2.71 4.85
N ASP A 28 -8.06 -3.10 5.59
CA ASP A 28 -9.43 -3.14 5.08
C ASP A 28 -9.91 -1.72 4.70
N PRO A 29 -10.45 -1.52 3.47
CA PRO A 29 -10.83 -0.20 2.99
C PRO A 29 -12.14 0.33 3.60
N SER A 30 -12.91 -0.51 4.31
CA SER A 30 -14.20 -0.14 4.88
C SER A 30 -14.06 1.02 5.86
N SER A 31 -15.12 1.82 5.95
CA SER A 31 -15.15 3.02 6.82
C SER A 31 -13.93 3.93 6.61
N ASN A 32 -13.49 4.08 5.35
CA ASN A 32 -12.31 4.87 4.98
C ASN A 32 -11.04 4.42 5.72
N PHE A 33 -10.75 3.11 5.72
CA PHE A 33 -9.54 2.54 6.31
C PHE A 33 -9.44 2.76 7.83
N SER A 34 -10.55 2.61 8.57
CA SER A 34 -10.61 2.90 10.02
C SER A 34 -9.62 2.07 10.85
N SER A 35 -9.46 0.78 10.53
CA SER A 35 -8.49 -0.12 11.19
C SER A 35 -7.06 0.36 10.96
N TYR A 36 -6.67 0.60 9.71
CA TYR A 36 -5.36 1.16 9.36
C TYR A 36 -5.09 2.48 10.11
N ARG A 37 -6.04 3.41 10.10
CA ARG A 37 -5.89 4.73 10.75
C ARG A 37 -5.67 4.60 12.25
N SER A 38 -6.37 3.68 12.90
CA SER A 38 -6.20 3.40 14.33
C SER A 38 -4.80 2.84 14.61
N THR A 39 -4.33 1.94 13.76
CA THR A 39 -2.98 1.36 13.84
C THR A 39 -1.88 2.39 13.57
N LEU A 40 -2.05 3.26 12.57
CA LEU A 40 -1.13 4.36 12.29
C LEU A 40 -1.07 5.32 13.48
N LYS A 41 -2.22 5.72 14.03
CA LYS A 41 -2.28 6.57 15.23
C LYS A 41 -1.52 5.92 16.38
N ALA A 42 -1.76 4.65 16.67
CA ALA A 42 -1.03 3.92 17.71
C ALA A 42 0.49 3.85 17.44
N ALA A 43 0.91 3.70 16.18
CA ALA A 43 2.33 3.74 15.81
C ALA A 43 2.96 5.12 16.04
N MET A 44 2.23 6.20 15.72
CA MET A 44 2.67 7.57 15.98
C MET A 44 2.85 7.83 17.49
N TRP A 45 1.88 7.41 18.32
CA TRP A 45 1.98 7.53 19.78
C TRP A 45 3.20 6.79 20.34
N ARG A 46 3.46 5.57 19.86
CA ARG A 46 4.65 4.80 20.26
C ARG A 46 5.94 5.48 19.82
N SER A 47 5.99 5.99 18.58
CA SER A 47 7.16 6.69 18.04
C SER A 47 7.51 7.95 18.84
N ALA A 48 6.51 8.75 19.20
CA ALA A 48 6.71 9.99 19.95
C ALA A 48 7.31 9.76 21.35
N GLY A 49 6.98 8.65 22.02
CA GLY A 49 7.49 8.29 23.34
C GLY A 49 8.69 7.33 23.33
N ALA A 50 9.19 6.94 22.16
CA ALA A 50 10.19 5.89 22.05
C ALA A 50 11.58 6.34 22.49
N THR A 51 12.18 5.60 23.42
CA THR A 51 13.60 5.71 23.78
C THR A 51 14.50 4.93 22.82
N ASP A 52 14.00 3.81 22.29
CA ASP A 52 14.64 2.99 21.26
C ASP A 52 14.37 3.57 19.86
N GLU A 53 15.44 3.84 19.11
CA GLU A 53 15.37 4.38 17.75
C GLU A 53 14.57 3.49 16.79
N ARG A 54 14.59 2.16 17.01
CA ARG A 54 13.85 1.20 16.18
C ARG A 54 12.34 1.40 16.25
N GLN A 55 11.85 1.94 17.37
CA GLN A 55 10.42 2.18 17.58
C GLN A 55 9.97 3.55 17.08
N ARG A 56 10.90 4.42 16.65
CA ARG A 56 10.59 5.75 16.10
C ARG A 56 10.15 5.72 14.64
N ILE A 57 10.44 4.64 13.92
CA ILE A 57 10.14 4.52 12.49
C ILE A 57 8.64 4.38 12.27
N VAL A 58 8.06 5.33 11.52
CA VAL A 58 6.68 5.30 11.04
C VAL A 58 6.71 5.48 9.53
N ILE A 59 6.14 4.51 8.81
CA ILE A 59 6.01 4.58 7.35
C ILE A 59 4.51 4.53 7.03
N PRO A 60 3.89 5.65 6.62
CA PRO A 60 2.49 5.66 6.26
C PRO A 60 2.29 4.98 4.89
N PHE A 61 1.11 4.40 4.68
CA PHE A 61 0.62 4.03 3.36
C PHE A 61 0.40 5.31 2.53
N PHE A 62 1.39 5.61 1.69
CA PHE A 62 1.54 6.93 1.07
C PHE A 62 0.36 7.33 0.19
N SER A 63 -0.23 6.38 -0.56
CA SER A 63 -1.40 6.65 -1.39
C SER A 63 -2.61 7.12 -0.57
N LEU A 64 -2.82 6.58 0.63
CA LEU A 64 -3.89 7.01 1.53
C LEU A 64 -3.60 8.38 2.13
N LEU A 65 -2.34 8.66 2.49
CA LEU A 65 -1.92 9.99 2.92
C LEU A 65 -2.17 11.05 1.83
N VAL A 66 -1.78 10.76 0.58
CA VAL A 66 -2.02 11.64 -0.56
C VAL A 66 -3.52 11.84 -0.79
N LYS A 67 -4.32 10.78 -0.69
CA LYS A 67 -5.78 10.86 -0.77
C LYS A 67 -6.36 11.80 0.28
N ASP A 68 -5.86 11.72 1.51
CA ASP A 68 -6.32 12.59 2.60
C ASP A 68 -5.92 14.05 2.39
N LEU A 69 -4.69 14.31 1.95
CA LEU A 69 -4.23 15.65 1.60
C LEU A 69 -5.05 16.25 0.45
N TYR A 70 -5.38 15.43 -0.55
CA TYR A 70 -6.24 15.83 -1.66
C TYR A 70 -7.62 16.25 -1.16
N PHE A 71 -8.29 15.41 -0.37
CA PHE A 71 -9.63 15.76 0.14
C PHE A 71 -9.62 16.94 1.11
N LEU A 72 -8.56 17.11 1.90
CA LEU A 72 -8.37 18.28 2.74
C LEU A 72 -8.21 19.55 1.89
N ASN A 73 -7.48 19.47 0.78
CA ASN A 73 -7.35 20.58 -0.15
C ASN A 73 -8.66 20.90 -0.86
N GLU A 74 -9.38 19.91 -1.36
CA GLU A 74 -10.63 20.13 -2.10
C GLU A 74 -11.81 20.50 -1.17
N GLY A 75 -11.73 20.19 0.12
CA GLY A 75 -12.80 20.42 1.07
C GLY A 75 -13.15 21.89 1.32
N CYS A 76 -12.27 22.84 0.97
CA CYS A 76 -12.49 24.28 1.18
C CYS A 76 -11.75 25.14 0.15
N SER A 77 -12.31 26.33 -0.16
CA SER A 77 -11.65 27.32 -1.02
C SER A 77 -10.36 27.87 -0.40
N SER A 78 -9.33 28.05 -1.24
CA SER A 78 -8.06 28.68 -0.82
C SER A 78 -8.19 30.18 -0.54
N LYS A 79 -9.28 30.80 -0.98
CA LYS A 79 -9.65 32.18 -0.67
C LYS A 79 -11.01 32.20 0.02
N LEU A 80 -11.15 33.08 0.99
CA LEU A 80 -12.42 33.43 1.62
C LEU A 80 -13.28 34.27 0.65
N PRO A 81 -14.59 34.43 0.89
CA PRO A 81 -15.47 35.25 0.03
C PRO A 81 -15.02 36.70 -0.13
N ASN A 82 -14.27 37.24 0.84
CA ASN A 82 -13.66 38.58 0.79
C ASN A 82 -12.34 38.64 -0.02
N GLY A 83 -11.94 37.54 -0.66
CA GLY A 83 -10.71 37.45 -1.46
C GLY A 83 -9.43 37.21 -0.66
N HIS A 84 -9.48 37.25 0.68
CA HIS A 84 -8.32 36.94 1.53
C HIS A 84 -7.96 35.46 1.49
N ILE A 85 -6.70 35.15 1.81
CA ILE A 85 -6.20 33.77 1.93
C ILE A 85 -6.92 33.06 3.08
N ASN A 86 -7.37 31.84 2.85
CA ASN A 86 -7.94 30.98 3.88
C ASN A 86 -6.81 30.31 4.69
N PHE A 87 -6.28 31.00 5.68
CA PHE A 87 -5.18 30.50 6.51
C PHE A 87 -5.51 29.19 7.24
N GLU A 88 -6.77 28.95 7.60
CA GLU A 88 -7.17 27.72 8.28
C GLU A 88 -6.92 26.49 7.40
N LYS A 89 -7.31 26.56 6.11
CA LYS A 89 -7.03 25.50 5.14
C LYS A 89 -5.52 25.22 5.03
N PHE A 90 -4.72 26.27 4.86
CA PHE A 90 -3.28 26.14 4.71
C PHE A 90 -2.63 25.62 5.99
N TRP A 91 -3.11 26.03 7.16
CA TRP A 91 -2.65 25.54 8.45
C TRP A 91 -2.90 24.05 8.62
N GLN A 92 -4.10 23.57 8.27
CA GLN A 92 -4.44 22.16 8.33
C GLN A 92 -3.56 21.31 7.38
N LEU A 93 -3.35 21.78 6.14
CA LEU A 93 -2.44 21.14 5.19
C LEU A 93 -1.00 21.12 5.72
N ALA A 94 -0.52 22.26 6.24
CA ALA A 94 0.82 22.37 6.81
C ALA A 94 1.04 21.40 7.97
N LYS A 95 0.03 21.20 8.83
CA LYS A 95 0.10 20.22 9.93
C LYS A 95 0.34 18.80 9.42
N GLN A 96 -0.41 18.36 8.41
CA GLN A 96 -0.27 17.02 7.83
C GLN A 96 1.10 16.83 7.15
N VAL A 97 1.55 17.83 6.38
CA VAL A 97 2.85 17.78 5.69
C VAL A 97 4.02 17.80 6.69
N THR A 98 3.94 18.61 7.74
CA THR A 98 4.97 18.72 8.78
C THR A 98 5.14 17.40 9.55
N GLU A 99 4.03 16.73 9.84
CA GLU A 99 4.06 15.43 10.49
C GLU A 99 4.77 14.38 9.61
N PHE A 100 4.47 14.33 8.31
CA PHE A 100 5.17 13.48 7.37
C PHE A 100 6.68 13.80 7.25
N ILE A 101 7.05 15.09 7.23
CA ILE A 101 8.46 15.52 7.19
C ILE A 101 9.19 15.03 8.44
N THR A 102 8.56 15.11 9.62
CA THR A 102 9.12 14.58 10.87
C THR A 102 9.45 13.10 10.74
N TRP A 103 8.52 12.29 10.23
CA TRP A 103 8.78 10.86 10.03
C TRP A 103 9.89 10.58 9.02
N LYS A 104 9.95 11.36 7.93
CA LYS A 104 10.98 11.23 6.90
C LYS A 104 12.39 11.55 7.41
N GLN A 105 12.51 12.43 8.40
CA GLN A 105 13.79 12.83 8.98
C GLN A 105 14.34 11.82 10.01
N VAL A 106 13.54 10.85 10.45
CA VAL A 106 14.01 9.81 11.37
C VAL A 106 15.09 8.96 10.70
N VAL A 107 16.25 8.85 11.36
CA VAL A 107 17.35 7.98 10.91
C VAL A 107 16.91 6.52 11.03
N CYS A 108 17.05 5.76 9.95
CA CYS A 108 16.76 4.34 9.94
C CYS A 108 17.85 3.57 10.70
N PRO A 109 17.52 2.87 11.82
CA PRO A 109 18.51 2.16 12.63
C PRO A 109 18.81 0.74 12.11
N PHE A 110 18.21 0.34 10.98
CA PHE A 110 18.41 -0.97 10.39
C PHE A 110 19.58 -0.97 9.42
N GLU A 111 20.47 -1.94 9.57
CA GLU A 111 21.62 -2.09 8.68
C GLU A 111 21.19 -2.38 7.24
N LYS A 112 21.91 -1.78 6.29
CA LYS A 112 21.69 -2.02 4.86
C LYS A 112 22.43 -3.27 4.42
N ASN A 113 21.70 -4.21 3.83
CA ASN A 113 22.31 -5.33 3.13
C ASN A 113 22.35 -5.04 1.63
N THR A 114 23.51 -4.67 1.10
CA THR A 114 23.68 -4.28 -0.30
C THR A 114 23.28 -5.40 -1.25
N LYS A 115 23.57 -6.67 -0.94
CA LYS A 115 23.21 -7.81 -1.81
C LYS A 115 21.70 -7.94 -1.95
N VAL A 116 20.97 -7.81 -0.83
CA VAL A 116 19.50 -7.84 -0.83
C VAL A 116 18.93 -6.65 -1.60
N ILE A 117 19.47 -5.45 -1.37
CA ILE A 117 19.03 -4.24 -2.08
C ILE A 117 19.23 -4.38 -3.59
N THR A 118 20.42 -4.80 -4.03
CA THR A 118 20.72 -5.01 -5.44
C THR A 118 19.81 -6.08 -6.05
N PHE A 119 19.58 -7.18 -5.35
CA PHE A 119 18.66 -8.22 -5.80
C PHE A 119 17.23 -7.67 -5.98
N LEU A 120 16.70 -6.93 -5.00
CA LEU A 120 15.36 -6.35 -5.08
C LEU A 120 15.24 -5.31 -6.20
N GLN A 121 16.29 -4.52 -6.44
CA GLN A 121 16.31 -3.50 -7.50
C GLN A 121 16.44 -4.09 -8.91
N ALA A 122 17.12 -5.23 -9.05
CA ALA A 122 17.31 -5.91 -10.33
C ALA A 122 16.20 -6.92 -10.66
N SER A 123 15.35 -7.27 -9.68
CA SER A 123 14.26 -8.22 -9.87
C SER A 123 13.21 -7.65 -10.83
N PRO A 124 12.80 -8.40 -11.87
CA PRO A 124 11.79 -7.93 -12.81
C PRO A 124 10.44 -7.79 -12.12
N VAL A 125 9.74 -6.69 -12.42
CA VAL A 125 8.34 -6.49 -12.03
C VAL A 125 7.45 -6.94 -13.18
N LEU A 126 6.69 -8.01 -12.96
CA LEU A 126 5.74 -8.50 -13.94
C LEU A 126 4.50 -7.61 -13.97
N LEU A 127 4.06 -7.25 -15.18
CA LEU A 127 2.76 -6.63 -15.41
C LEU A 127 1.63 -7.65 -15.18
N GLU A 128 0.40 -7.17 -15.04
CA GLU A 128 -0.76 -8.02 -14.70
C GLU A 128 -0.95 -9.18 -15.67
N ASN A 129 -0.86 -8.94 -16.99
CA ASN A 129 -0.98 -9.99 -18.00
C ASN A 129 0.17 -11.02 -17.91
N ALA A 130 1.41 -10.56 -17.74
CA ALA A 130 2.57 -11.44 -17.58
C ALA A 130 2.45 -12.30 -16.31
N LEU A 131 1.97 -11.71 -15.21
CA LEU A 131 1.72 -12.42 -13.96
C LEU A 131 0.60 -13.45 -14.11
N ALA A 132 -0.47 -13.11 -14.83
CA ALA A 132 -1.57 -14.04 -15.11
C ALA A 132 -1.13 -15.22 -15.97
N VAL A 133 -0.31 -14.98 -17.01
CA VAL A 133 0.31 -16.06 -17.82
C VAL A 133 1.20 -16.93 -16.95
N ALA A 134 2.10 -16.35 -16.16
CA ALA A 134 2.97 -17.11 -15.24
C ALA A 134 2.15 -17.94 -14.23
N SER A 135 0.99 -17.44 -13.79
CA SER A 135 0.07 -18.19 -12.93
C SER A 135 -0.45 -19.44 -13.65
N PHE A 136 -0.89 -19.32 -14.91
CA PHE A 136 -1.36 -20.46 -15.71
C PHE A 136 -0.24 -21.45 -16.09
N GLU A 137 1.00 -21.00 -16.16
CA GLU A 137 2.16 -21.88 -16.37
C GLU A 137 2.48 -22.72 -15.12
N CYS A 138 2.22 -22.17 -13.93
CA CYS A 138 2.34 -22.91 -12.68
C CYS A 138 1.17 -23.87 -12.45
N GLU A 139 -0.05 -23.43 -12.78
CA GLU A 139 -1.29 -24.17 -12.62
C GLU A 139 -2.11 -24.06 -13.92
N PRO A 140 -2.07 -25.08 -14.78
CA PRO A 140 -2.76 -25.07 -16.07
C PRO A 140 -4.26 -24.80 -15.94
N PRO A 141 -4.90 -24.19 -16.95
CA PRO A 141 -6.32 -23.89 -16.93
C PRO A 141 -7.18 -25.15 -16.85
N ASP A 142 -8.10 -25.18 -15.88
CA ASP A 142 -8.89 -26.39 -15.55
C ASP A 142 -10.23 -26.46 -16.31
N ASN A 143 -10.65 -25.37 -16.95
CA ASN A 143 -11.90 -25.28 -17.68
C ASN A 143 -11.75 -24.51 -19.02
N ASN A 144 -12.76 -24.60 -19.88
CA ASN A 144 -12.70 -23.97 -21.21
C ASN A 144 -12.60 -22.45 -21.15
N LEU A 145 -13.20 -21.80 -20.15
CA LEU A 145 -13.14 -20.35 -19.98
C LEU A 145 -11.70 -19.90 -19.68
N GLU A 146 -11.02 -20.59 -18.76
CA GLU A 146 -9.63 -20.31 -18.42
C GLU A 146 -8.67 -20.63 -19.58
N LYS A 147 -8.95 -21.68 -20.37
CA LYS A 147 -8.18 -21.99 -21.57
C LYS A 147 -8.24 -20.86 -22.60
N GLU A 148 -9.43 -20.32 -22.86
CA GLU A 148 -9.57 -19.18 -23.77
C GLU A 148 -8.92 -17.91 -23.21
N ARG A 149 -9.10 -17.62 -21.91
CA ARG A 149 -8.41 -16.51 -21.25
C ARG A 149 -6.90 -16.61 -21.37
N TYR A 150 -6.33 -17.80 -21.16
CA TYR A 150 -4.90 -18.04 -21.29
C TYR A 150 -4.38 -17.82 -22.71
N LYS A 151 -5.14 -18.25 -23.74
CA LYS A 151 -4.80 -17.98 -25.15
C LYS A 151 -4.78 -16.49 -25.45
N THR A 152 -5.81 -15.75 -25.02
CA THR A 152 -5.90 -14.29 -25.22
C THR A 152 -4.72 -13.58 -24.57
N LEU A 153 -4.42 -13.90 -23.31
CA LEU A 153 -3.30 -13.30 -22.59
C LEU A 153 -1.96 -13.55 -23.28
N LYS A 154 -1.73 -14.77 -23.80
CA LYS A 154 -0.51 -15.07 -24.57
C LYS A 154 -0.42 -14.28 -25.87
N ALA A 155 -1.52 -14.13 -26.59
CA ALA A 155 -1.57 -13.34 -27.81
C ALA A 155 -1.25 -11.85 -27.54
N GLU A 156 -1.82 -11.29 -26.48
CA GLU A 156 -1.57 -9.91 -26.04
C GLU A 156 -0.11 -9.66 -25.63
N LEU A 157 0.57 -10.66 -25.04
CA LEU A 157 1.99 -10.56 -24.66
C LEU A 157 2.95 -10.72 -25.85
N SER A 158 2.49 -11.33 -26.93
CA SER A 158 3.28 -11.54 -28.16
C SER A 158 3.11 -10.43 -29.20
N SER A 159 2.19 -9.49 -28.96
CA SER A 159 1.92 -8.32 -29.81
C SER A 159 2.73 -7.11 -29.35
#